data_AF-A0A7C0YIZ4-F1
#
_entry.id   AF-A0A7C0YIZ4-F1
#
_cell.length_a   1.000
_cell.length_b   1.000
_cell.length_c   1.000
_cell.angle_alpha   90.00
_cell.angle_beta   90.00
_cell.angle_gamma   90.00
#
_symmetry.space_group_name_H-M   'P 1'
#
loop_
_entity.id
_entity.type
_entity.pdbx_description
1 polymer ?
#
loop_
_entity_poly.entity_id
_entity_poly.type
_entity_poly.pdbx_seq_one_letter_code
_entity_poly.pdbx_strand_id
1 'polypeptide(L)' 'MHGYAIWKIISKRRNVTLANIYYHLKRLEAAGLIARESFKERKVYFITSKGIAFLRNLKSKLNVLSEDLNKVV' A
#
# COMPACT_ATOMS: atom_id res chain seq x y z
N MET A 1 10.76 1.49 -4.42
CA MET A 1 11.06 0.84 -3.11
C MET A 1 11.09 -0.68 -3.27
N HIS A 2 11.98 -1.43 -2.61
CA HIS A 2 12.02 -2.90 -2.73
C HIS A 2 11.01 -3.59 -1.79
N GLY A 3 10.46 -4.76 -2.18
CA GLY A 3 9.46 -5.50 -1.38
C GLY A 3 9.93 -5.83 0.04
N TYR A 4 11.20 -6.26 0.19
CA TYR A 4 11.82 -6.47 1.51
C TYR A 4 11.90 -5.20 2.36
N ALA A 5 12.18 -4.05 1.75
CA ALA A 5 12.25 -2.78 2.48
C ALA A 5 10.85 -2.36 2.97
N ILE A 6 9.81 -2.59 2.17
CA ILE A 6 8.41 -2.38 2.55
C ILE A 6 8.06 -3.26 3.76
N TRP A 7 8.39 -4.56 3.70
CA TRP A 7 8.17 -5.48 4.81
C TRP A 7 8.87 -5.01 6.10
N LYS A 8 10.16 -4.67 6.03
CA LYS A 8 10.96 -4.23 7.19
C LYS A 8 10.39 -3.00 7.88
N ILE A 9 9.67 -2.13 7.17
CA ILE A 9 9.01 -0.96 7.74
C ILE A 9 7.68 -1.33 8.39
N ILE A 10 6.86 -2.14 7.71
CA ILE A 10 5.53 -2.51 8.20
C ILE A 10 5.63 -3.46 9.40
N SER A 11 6.57 -4.40 9.38
CA SER A 11 6.77 -5.39 10.46
C SER A 11 7.11 -4.75 11.81
N LYS A 12 7.64 -3.52 11.82
CA LYS A 12 7.88 -2.75 13.07
C LYS A 12 6.59 -2.37 13.80
N ARG A 13 5.47 -2.25 13.10
CA ARG A 13 4.20 -1.76 13.65
C ARG A 13 3.08 -2.81 13.61
N ARG A 14 3.28 -3.89 12.86
CA ARG A 14 2.26 -4.92 12.60
C ARG A 14 2.94 -6.28 12.53
N ASN A 15 2.28 -7.32 13.05
CA ASN A 15 2.77 -8.68 12.90
C ASN A 15 2.45 -9.21 11.49
N VAL A 16 3.33 -8.95 10.53
CA VAL A 16 3.16 -9.37 9.13
C VAL A 16 4.37 -10.14 8.62
N THR A 17 4.10 -11.24 7.92
CA THR A 17 5.14 -12.05 7.28
C THR A 17 5.58 -11.44 5.96
N LEU A 18 6.78 -11.81 5.50
CA LEU A 18 7.29 -11.39 4.19
C LEU A 18 6.40 -11.91 3.05
N ALA A 19 5.87 -13.13 3.18
CA ALA A 19 4.94 -13.72 2.22
C ALA A 19 3.67 -12.89 2.07
N ASN A 20 3.09 -12.41 3.18
CA ASN A 20 1.91 -11.55 3.16
C ASN A 20 2.18 -10.25 2.40
N ILE A 21 3.36 -9.65 2.57
CA ILE A 21 3.73 -8.44 1.84
C ILE A 21 3.78 -8.70 0.34
N TYR A 22 4.45 -9.77 -0.12
CA TYR A 22 4.51 -10.09 -1.54
C TYR A 22 3.14 -10.47 -2.13
N TYR A 23 2.29 -11.14 -1.35
CA TYR A 23 0.90 -11.42 -1.73
C TYR A 23 0.14 -10.11 -2.02
N HIS A 24 0.20 -9.14 -1.11
CA HIS A 24 -0.47 -7.86 -1.30
C HIS A 24 0.14 -7.02 -2.43
N LEU A 25 1.46 -7.01 -2.58
CA LEU A 25 2.11 -6.31 -3.70
C LEU A 25 1.65 -6.87 -5.04
N LYS A 26 1.55 -8.20 -5.19
CA LYS A 26 1.03 -8.83 -6.42
C LYS A 26 -0.40 -8.41 -6.73
N ARG A 27 -1.26 -8.28 -5.70
CA ARG A 27 -2.65 -7.83 -5.88
C ARG A 27 -2.76 -6.36 -6.26
N LEU A 28 -1.95 -5.50 -5.63
CA LEU A 28 -1.90 -4.07 -5.94
C LEU A 28 -1.37 -3.84 -7.36
N GLU A 29 -0.40 -4.65 -7.80
CA GLU A 29 0.12 -4.65 -9.16
C GLU A 29 -0.95 -5.09 -10.16
N ALA A 30 -1.65 -6.20 -9.89
CA ALA A 30 -2.75 -6.69 -10.73
C ALA A 30 -3.91 -5.68 -10.84
N ALA A 31 -4.16 -4.88 -9.80
CA ALA A 31 -5.15 -3.81 -9.81
C ALA A 31 -4.69 -2.54 -10.55
N GLY A 32 -3.42 -2.47 -10.95
CA GLY A 32 -2.79 -1.31 -11.58
C GLY A 32 -2.57 -0.13 -10.63
N LEU A 33 -2.57 -0.36 -9.31
CA LEU A 33 -2.35 0.68 -8.29
C LEU A 33 -0.86 0.92 -8.03
N ILE A 34 -0.04 -0.11 -8.21
CA ILE A 34 1.40 -0.02 -8.23
C ILE A 34 1.93 -0.64 -9.52
N ALA A 35 3.12 -0.25 -9.92
CA ALA A 35 3.88 -0.89 -10.98
C ALA A 35 5.26 -1.26 -10.45
N ARG A 36 5.92 -2.17 -11.17
CA ARG A 36 7.28 -2.62 -10.85
C ARG A 36 8.20 -2.37 -12.02
N GLU A 37 9.41 -1.94 -11.72
CA GLU A 37 10.53 -1.95 -12.65
C GLU A 37 11.61 -2.91 -12.14
N SER A 38 12.22 -3.64 -13.07
CA SER A 38 13.36 -4.50 -12.79
C SER A 38 14.63 -3.71 -13.05
N PHE A 39 15.35 -3.35 -11.98
CA PHE A 39 16.67 -2.72 -12.12
C PHE A 39 17.76 -3.70 -11.72
N LYS A 40 18.56 -4.11 -12.70
CA LYS A 40 19.63 -5.13 -12.63
C LYS A 40 19.11 -6.49 -12.17
N GLU A 41 18.72 -6.62 -10.90
CA GLU A 41 18.17 -7.85 -10.29
C GLU A 41 17.11 -7.57 -9.21
N ARG A 42 16.81 -6.31 -8.93
CA ARG A 42 15.89 -5.90 -7.86
C ARG A 42 14.59 -5.37 -8.45
N LYS A 43 13.48 -5.86 -7.90
CA LYS A 43 12.14 -5.32 -8.19
C LYS A 43 11.90 -4.07 -7.37
N VAL A 44 11.73 -2.95 -8.06
CA VAL A 44 11.43 -1.65 -7.45
C VAL A 44 9.97 -1.33 -7.74
N TYR A 45 9.19 -1.14 -6.68
CA TYR A 45 7.78 -0.74 -6.79
C TYR A 45 7.63 0.77 -6.71
N PHE A 46 6.69 1.29 -7.49
CA PHE A 46 6.24 2.68 -7.50
C PHE A 46 4.71 2.75 -7.61
N ILE A 47 4.12 3.83 -7.11
CA ILE A 47 2.67 4.04 -7.14
C ILE A 47 2.31 4.65 -8.50
N THR A 48 1.31 4.10 -9.16
CA THR A 48 0.82 4.64 -10.44
C THR A 48 -0.06 5.87 -10.23
N SER A 49 -0.35 6.62 -11.28
CA SER A 49 -1.35 7.72 -11.23
C SER A 49 -2.71 7.23 -10.74
N LYS A 50 -3.13 6.02 -11.14
CA LYS A 50 -4.35 5.36 -10.66
C LYS A 50 -4.26 5.05 -9.16
N GLY A 51 -3.11 4.57 -8.69
CA GLY A 51 -2.84 4.35 -7.27
C GLY A 51 -2.94 5.62 -6.44
N ILE A 52 -2.38 6.73 -6.95
CA ILE A 52 -2.46 8.04 -6.29
C ILE A 52 -3.92 8.51 -6.17
N ALA A 53 -4.69 8.42 -7.27
CA ALA A 53 -6.11 8.78 -7.27
C ALA A 53 -6.92 7.94 -6.28
N PHE A 54 -6.65 6.62 -6.23
CA PHE A 54 -7.26 5.71 -5.27
C PHE A 54 -6.94 6.10 -3.83
N LEU A 55 -5.68 6.40 -3.51
CA LEU A 55 -5.28 6.82 -2.16
C LEU A 55 -5.92 8.14 -1.73
N ARG A 56 -6.08 9.10 -2.66
CA ARG A 56 -6.79 10.35 -2.38
C ARG A 56 -8.25 10.11 -2.01
N ASN A 57 -8.93 9.25 -2.77
CA ASN A 57 -10.31 8.87 -2.48
C ASN A 57 -10.41 8.13 -1.14
N LEU A 58 -9.51 7.18 -0.88
CA LEU A 58 -9.47 6.44 0.38
C LEU A 58 -9.27 7.37 1.59
N LYS A 59 -8.35 8.34 1.48
CA LYS A 59 -8.12 9.33 2.55
C LYS A 59 -9.35 10.18 2.81
N SER A 60 -10.05 10.64 1.76
CA SER A 60 -11.30 11.39 1.91
C SER A 60 -12.36 10.57 2.65
N LYS A 61 -12.55 9.29 2.31
CA LYS A 61 -13.50 8.41 2.99
C LYS A 61 -13.14 8.16 4.45
N LEU A 62 -11.85 7.97 4.75
CA LEU A 62 -11.38 7.78 6.12
C LEU A 62 -11.64 9.02 6.99
N ASN A 63 -11.48 10.22 6.44
CA ASN A 63 -11.79 11.46 7.15
C ASN A 63 -13.29 11.53 7.49
N VAL A 64 -14.16 11.24 6.53
CA VAL A 64 -15.62 11.22 6.76
C VAL A 64 -15.99 10.20 7.85
N LEU A 65 -15.44 8.99 7.78
CA LEU A 65 -15.68 7.96 8.81
C LEU A 65 -15.18 8.37 10.20
N SER A 66 -14.05 9.08 10.28
CA SER A 66 -13.56 9.59 11.56
C SER A 66 -14.44 10.71 12.12
N GLU A 67 -15.00 11.56 11.26
CA GLU A 67 -15.96 12.59 11.67
C GLU A 67 -17.27 11.99 12.17
N ASP A 68 -17.75 10.92 11.53
CA ASP A 68 -18.97 10.22 11.95
C ASP A 68 -18.78 9.47 13.27
N LEU A 69 -17.62 8.83 13.49
CA LEU A 69 -17.32 8.17 14.76
C LEU A 69 -17.25 9.17 15.94
N ASN A 70 -16.72 10.38 15.70
CA ASN A 70 -16.65 11.43 16.72
C ASN A 70 -18.02 12.07 17.04
N LYS A 71 -19.07 11.81 16.25
CA LYS A 71 -20.43 12.30 16.52
C LYS A 71 -21.27 11.32 17.35
N VAL A 72 -20.82 10.07 17.51
CA VAL A 72 -21.55 8.98 18.18
C VAL A 72 -20.97 8.67 19.57
N VAL A 73 -19.82 9.25 19.92
CA VAL A 73 -19.19 9.21 21.25
C VAL A 73 -19.33 10.58 21.90
#